data_AF-R5TIX9-F1
#
_entry.id   AF-R5TIX9-F1
#
_cell.length_a   1.000
_cell.length_b   1.000
_cell.length_c   1.000
_cell.angle_alpha   90.00
_cell.angle_beta   90.00
_cell.angle_gamma   90.00
#
_symmetry.space_group_name_H-M   'P 1'
#
loop_
_entity.id
_entity.type
_entity.pdbx_description
1 polymer ?
#
loop_
_entity_poly.entity_id
_entity_poly.type
_entity_poly.pdbx_seq_one_letter_code
_entity_poly.pdbx_strand_id
1 'polypeptide(L)'
;MKYKTLTKGGSTYYRKLKILIPIKGKYEKDFLNTIFQNLESICSEQPGITYNELCTRIGTPKDIIIEYYENADTEYVIQKLHISSIIRRIVISILLIAVVVASIELYSFHKLYKRAEDSIDGYVIERIHDETP
;
A
#
# COMPACT_ATOMS: atom_id res chain seq x y z
N MET A 1 -0.94 24.89 6.89
CA MET A 1 0.25 25.73 7.12
C MET A 1 0.62 25.62 8.60
N LYS A 2 1.24 24.49 9.01
CA LYS A 2 1.42 24.11 10.44
C LYS A 2 2.45 24.97 11.20
N TYR A 3 3.24 25.78 10.52
CA TYR A 3 4.36 26.53 11.11
C TYR A 3 3.95 27.76 11.92
N LYS A 4 2.67 28.16 11.88
CA LYS A 4 2.20 29.43 12.47
C LYS A 4 2.03 29.36 13.99
N THR A 5 1.97 28.15 14.57
CA THR A 5 1.83 27.93 16.03
C THR A 5 3.17 27.74 16.75
N LEU A 6 4.26 27.51 16.02
CA LEU A 6 5.59 27.29 16.60
C LEU A 6 6.36 28.60 16.75
N THR A 7 7.16 28.69 17.81
CA THR A 7 8.15 29.78 17.98
C THR A 7 9.19 29.74 16.86
N LYS A 8 9.99 30.82 16.74
CA LYS A 8 11.10 30.88 15.76
C LYS A 8 12.10 29.73 15.96
N GLY A 9 12.38 29.35 17.21
CA GLY A 9 13.20 28.20 17.58
C GLY A 9 12.58 26.88 17.13
N GLY A 10 11.31 26.64 17.47
CA GLY A 10 10.57 25.43 17.11
C GLY A 10 10.42 25.23 15.59
N SER A 11 10.11 26.31 14.87
CA SER A 11 10.02 26.29 13.40
C SER A 11 11.36 25.93 12.74
N THR A 12 12.47 26.47 13.27
CA THR A 12 13.81 26.19 12.77
C THR A 12 14.20 24.73 13.03
N TYR A 13 13.87 24.23 14.23
CA TYR A 13 14.08 22.84 14.61
C TYR A 13 13.34 21.88 13.67
N TYR A 14 12.03 22.07 13.52
CA TYR A 14 11.18 21.23 12.67
C TYR A 14 11.61 21.26 11.20
N ARG A 15 12.06 22.41 10.70
CA ARG A 15 12.60 22.52 9.34
C ARG A 15 13.84 21.67 9.14
N LYS A 16 14.79 21.71 10.08
CA LYS A 16 16.00 20.88 10.03
C LYS A 16 15.66 19.39 10.07
N LEU A 17 14.76 18.99 10.96
CA LEU A 17 14.28 17.61 11.07
C LEU A 17 13.68 17.11 9.74
N LYS A 18 12.81 17.91 9.12
CA LYS A 18 12.15 17.55 7.85
C LYS A 18 13.12 17.40 6.66
N ILE A 19 14.24 18.13 6.65
CA ILE A 19 15.25 18.06 5.58
C ILE A 19 16.04 16.75 5.68
N LEU A 20 16.25 16.25 6.89
CA LEU A 20 17.05 15.06 7.14
C LEU A 20 16.33 13.75 6.78
N ILE A 21 15.00 13.78 6.58
CA ILE A 21 14.22 12.60 6.21
C ILE A 21 14.09 12.51 4.67
N PRO A 22 14.70 11.51 4.01
CA PRO A 22 14.65 11.36 2.56
C PRO A 22 13.30 10.85 2.04
N ILE A 23 12.54 10.09 2.85
CA ILE A 23 11.32 9.38 2.43
C ILE A 23 10.10 9.94 3.15
N LYS A 24 9.00 10.18 2.43
CA LYS A 24 7.75 10.74 2.98
C LYS A 24 6.61 9.71 2.95
N GLY A 25 6.86 8.53 3.53
CA GLY A 25 5.84 7.49 3.69
C GLY A 25 4.83 7.83 4.78
N LYS A 26 3.94 6.89 5.08
CA LYS A 26 2.91 7.05 6.11
C LYS A 26 3.55 7.16 7.50
N TYR A 27 4.49 6.27 7.81
CA TYR A 27 5.15 6.20 9.12
C TYR A 27 6.01 7.43 9.39
N GLU A 28 6.72 7.94 8.40
CA GLU A 28 7.53 9.15 8.53
C GLU A 28 6.64 10.39 8.72
N LYS A 29 5.46 10.42 8.10
CA LYS A 29 4.47 11.48 8.34
C LYS A 29 3.90 11.42 9.76
N ASP A 30 3.58 10.23 10.25
CA ASP A 30 3.04 10.03 11.60
C ASP A 30 4.11 10.40 12.65
N PHE A 31 5.35 9.95 12.48
CA PHE A 31 6.50 10.32 13.29
C PHE A 31 6.72 11.84 13.34
N LEU A 32 6.80 12.49 12.18
CA LEU A 32 6.96 13.94 12.10
C LEU A 32 5.80 14.68 12.78
N ASN A 33 4.59 14.14 12.70
CA ASN A 33 3.43 14.74 13.36
C ASN A 33 3.51 14.63 14.88
N THR A 34 3.98 13.50 15.42
CA THR A 34 4.23 13.32 16.86
C THR A 34 5.25 14.33 17.37
N ILE A 35 6.39 14.47 16.69
CA ILE A 35 7.41 15.46 17.07
C ILE A 35 6.86 16.88 16.95
N PHE A 36 6.08 17.18 15.91
CA PHE A 36 5.45 18.48 15.75
C PHE A 36 4.50 18.82 16.91
N GLN A 37 3.68 17.87 17.38
CA GLN A 37 2.79 18.07 18.53
C GLN A 37 3.57 18.30 19.82
N ASN A 38 4.67 17.57 20.03
CA ASN A 38 5.55 17.79 21.18
C ASN A 38 6.18 19.20 21.16
N LEU A 39 6.68 19.62 19.98
CA LEU A 39 7.19 20.98 19.80
C LEU A 39 6.12 22.06 20.04
N GLU A 40 4.89 21.83 19.60
CA GLU A 40 3.77 22.75 19.80
C GLU A 40 3.42 22.91 21.28
N SER A 41 3.41 21.81 22.05
CA SER A 41 3.25 21.83 23.50
C SER A 41 4.36 22.64 24.18
N ILE A 42 5.63 22.36 23.85
CA ILE A 42 6.78 23.06 24.44
C ILE A 42 6.77 24.56 24.09
N CYS A 43 6.45 24.90 22.84
CA CYS A 43 6.35 26.29 22.38
C CYS A 43 5.20 27.04 23.07
N SER A 44 4.12 26.34 23.43
CA SER A 44 2.99 26.93 24.15
C SER A 44 3.32 27.18 25.61
N GLU A 45 4.06 26.28 26.26
CA GLU A 45 4.56 26.45 27.63
C GLU A 45 5.62 27.55 27.74
N GLN A 46 6.53 27.62 26.75
CA GLN A 46 7.66 28.54 26.78
C GLN A 46 7.83 29.27 25.42
N PRO A 47 7.09 30.37 25.21
CA PRO A 47 7.06 31.07 23.92
C PRO A 47 8.39 31.72 23.51
N GLY A 48 9.37 31.79 24.41
CA GLY A 48 10.73 32.28 24.16
C GLY A 48 11.77 31.19 23.87
N ILE A 49 11.39 29.91 23.82
CA ILE A 49 12.35 28.80 23.75
C ILE A 49 13.21 28.88 22.49
N THR A 50 14.52 28.75 22.70
CA THR A 50 15.53 28.81 21.64
C THR A 50 15.75 27.44 21.00
N TYR A 51 16.38 27.43 19.82
CA TYR A 51 16.73 26.19 19.13
C TYR A 51 17.66 25.29 19.97
N ASN A 52 18.63 25.87 20.69
CA ASN A 52 19.56 25.11 21.51
C ASN A 52 18.86 24.49 22.71
N GLU A 53 17.96 25.21 23.38
CA GLU A 53 17.16 24.66 24.48
C GLU A 53 16.26 23.51 24.02
N LEU A 54 15.67 23.61 22.82
CA LEU A 54 14.96 22.50 22.20
C LEU A 54 15.88 21.30 21.98
N CYS A 55 17.08 21.52 21.45
CA CYS A 55 18.06 20.44 21.26
C CYS A 55 18.46 19.77 22.58
N THR A 56 18.53 20.52 23.67
CA THR A 56 18.83 19.96 25.01
C THR A 56 17.64 19.20 25.61
N ARG A 57 16.40 19.68 25.39
CA ARG A 57 15.19 19.12 26.01
C ARG A 57 14.70 17.84 25.32
N ILE A 58 14.75 17.80 23.99
CA ILE A 58 14.20 16.68 23.20
C ILE A 58 15.26 15.95 22.36
N GLY A 59 16.52 16.39 22.38
CA GLY A 59 17.58 15.87 21.52
C GLY A 59 17.76 16.69 20.25
N THR A 60 18.89 16.51 19.55
CA THR A 60 19.09 17.22 18.28
C THR A 60 18.25 16.57 17.16
N PRO A 61 17.92 17.32 16.09
CA PRO A 61 17.19 16.73 14.96
C PRO A 61 17.91 15.53 14.32
N LYS A 62 19.24 15.45 14.45
CA LYS A 62 20.02 14.32 13.96
C LYS A 62 19.85 13.11 14.87
N ASP A 63 20.01 13.29 16.17
CA ASP A 63 19.92 12.19 17.15
C ASP A 63 18.53 11.57 17.14
N ILE A 64 17.48 12.39 17.11
CA ILE A 64 16.08 11.92 16.99
C ILE A 64 15.88 11.06 15.73
N ILE A 65 16.53 11.41 14.62
CA ILE A 65 16.40 10.65 13.37
C ILE A 65 17.22 9.37 13.40
N ILE A 66 18.41 9.41 14.00
CA ILE A 66 19.23 8.21 14.21
C ILE A 66 18.46 7.22 15.09
N GLU A 67 17.95 7.67 16.23
CA GLU A 67 17.13 6.88 17.14
C GLU A 67 15.86 6.35 16.44
N TYR A 68 15.21 7.18 15.62
CA TYR A 68 14.07 6.74 14.81
C TYR A 68 14.46 5.60 13.87
N TYR A 69 15.57 5.70 13.13
CA TYR A 69 15.99 4.66 12.21
C TYR A 69 16.54 3.41 12.90
N GLU A 70 17.23 3.55 14.03
CA GLU A 70 17.70 2.43 14.86
C GLU A 70 16.53 1.61 15.42
N ASN A 71 15.52 2.28 15.97
CA ASN A 71 14.32 1.60 16.46
C ASN A 71 13.43 1.11 15.32
N ALA A 72 13.33 1.88 14.23
CA ALA A 72 12.59 1.48 13.05
C ALA A 72 13.20 0.24 12.42
N ASP A 73 14.51 -0.02 12.45
CA ASP A 73 15.05 -1.22 11.78
C ASP A 73 14.42 -2.52 12.31
N THR A 74 13.95 -2.57 13.55
CA THR A 74 13.15 -3.70 14.07
C THR A 74 11.66 -3.60 13.69
N GLU A 75 11.03 -2.46 13.98
CA GLU A 75 9.57 -2.30 13.82
C GLU A 75 9.14 -2.14 12.36
N TYR A 76 9.90 -1.38 11.57
CA TYR A 76 9.78 -1.25 10.12
C TYR A 76 10.02 -2.58 9.41
N VAL A 77 11.02 -3.38 9.82
CA VAL A 77 11.23 -4.72 9.25
C VAL A 77 10.01 -5.60 9.52
N ILE A 78 9.51 -5.66 10.75
CA ILE A 78 8.29 -6.43 11.09
C ILE A 78 7.09 -5.95 10.25
N GLN A 79 6.92 -4.64 10.11
CA GLN A 79 5.80 -4.08 9.39
C GLN A 79 5.90 -4.29 7.87
N LYS A 80 7.11 -4.21 7.31
CA LYS A 80 7.40 -4.52 5.90
C LYS A 80 7.24 -6.00 5.60
N LEU A 81 7.59 -6.88 6.56
CA LEU A 81 7.29 -8.32 6.50
C LEU A 81 5.79 -8.58 6.45
N HIS A 82 5.00 -7.88 7.28
CA HIS A 82 3.54 -7.96 7.24
C HIS A 82 2.97 -7.48 5.90
N ILE A 83 3.44 -6.35 5.36
CA ILE A 83 3.00 -5.82 4.06
C ILE A 83 3.34 -6.80 2.93
N SER A 84 4.55 -7.34 2.91
CA SER A 84 4.97 -8.37 1.92
C SER A 84 4.05 -9.59 1.98
N SER A 85 3.69 -10.04 3.19
CA SER A 85 2.78 -11.17 3.36
C SER A 85 1.35 -10.88 2.88
N ILE A 86 0.87 -9.64 3.04
CA ILE A 86 -0.45 -9.21 2.55
C ILE A 86 -0.46 -9.15 1.02
N ILE A 87 0.55 -8.53 0.40
CA ILE A 87 0.68 -8.46 -1.06
C ILE A 87 0.73 -9.86 -1.65
N ARG A 88 1.52 -10.78 -1.06
CA ARG A 88 1.59 -12.18 -1.50
C ARG A 88 0.22 -12.85 -1.47
N ARG A 89 -0.57 -12.65 -0.40
CA ARG A 89 -1.94 -13.18 -0.31
C ARG A 89 -2.85 -12.63 -1.40
N ILE A 90 -2.79 -11.32 -1.70
CA ILE A 90 -3.60 -10.69 -2.75
C ILE A 90 -3.27 -11.29 -4.12
N VAL A 91 -1.98 -11.44 -4.45
CA VAL A 91 -1.55 -12.03 -5.74
C VAL A 91 -2.07 -13.45 -5.89
N ILE A 92 -1.98 -14.28 -4.85
CA ILE A 92 -2.51 -15.64 -4.86
C ILE A 92 -4.03 -15.65 -5.07
N SER A 93 -4.77 -14.77 -4.38
CA SER A 93 -6.23 -14.67 -4.55
C SER A 93 -6.62 -14.31 -5.99
N ILE A 94 -5.92 -13.36 -6.63
CA ILE A 94 -6.17 -12.98 -8.03
C ILE A 94 -5.93 -14.17 -8.96
N LEU A 95 -4.84 -14.92 -8.74
CA LEU A 95 -4.53 -16.11 -9.53
C LEU A 95 -5.63 -17.18 -9.42
N LEU A 96 -6.14 -17.41 -8.21
CA LEU A 96 -7.25 -18.36 -7.99
C LEU A 96 -8.52 -17.93 -8.72
N ILE A 97 -8.86 -16.64 -8.70
CA ILE A 97 -10.01 -16.12 -9.43
C ILE A 97 -9.83 -16.32 -10.94
N ALA A 98 -8.64 -16.07 -11.47
CA ALA A 98 -8.34 -16.30 -12.89
C ALA A 98 -8.53 -17.77 -13.30
N VAL A 99 -8.11 -18.71 -12.45
CA VAL A 99 -8.31 -20.15 -12.68
C VAL A 99 -9.80 -20.51 -12.70
N VAL A 100 -10.60 -19.94 -11.80
CA VAL A 100 -12.06 -20.18 -11.78
C VAL A 100 -12.71 -19.66 -13.06
N VAL A 101 -12.36 -18.44 -13.49
CA VAL A 101 -12.89 -17.86 -14.75
C VAL A 101 -12.53 -18.73 -15.95
N ALA A 102 -11.26 -19.14 -16.06
CA ALA A 102 -10.81 -20.02 -17.14
C ALA A 102 -11.54 -21.38 -17.14
N SER A 103 -11.83 -21.91 -15.95
CA SER A 103 -12.58 -23.16 -15.79
C SER A 103 -14.04 -23.02 -16.28
N ILE A 104 -14.68 -21.88 -16.02
CA ILE A 104 -16.04 -21.59 -16.50
C ILE A 104 -16.06 -21.46 -18.02
N GLU A 105 -15.08 -20.74 -18.60
CA GLU A 105 -14.95 -20.61 -20.06
C GLU A 105 -14.75 -21.97 -20.72
N LEU A 106 -13.83 -22.80 -20.19
CA LEU A 106 -13.58 -24.15 -20.68
C LEU A 106 -14.83 -25.03 -20.60
N TYR A 107 -15.59 -24.94 -19.51
CA TYR A 107 -16.84 -25.69 -19.35
C TYR A 107 -17.90 -25.25 -20.38
N SER A 108 -18.03 -23.94 -20.60
CA SER A 108 -18.98 -23.41 -21.58
C SER A 108 -18.61 -23.84 -23.00
N PHE A 109 -17.32 -23.80 -23.34
CA PHE A 109 -16.79 -24.29 -24.60
C PHE A 109 -17.06 -25.78 -24.78
N HIS A 110 -16.75 -26.62 -23.80
CA HIS A 110 -17.02 -28.06 -23.87
C HIS A 110 -18.52 -28.36 -24.07
N LYS A 111 -19.41 -27.59 -23.43
CA LYS A 111 -20.86 -27.72 -23.62
C LYS A 111 -21.30 -27.36 -25.04
N LEU A 112 -20.67 -26.36 -25.66
CA LEU A 112 -20.92 -26.02 -27.06
C LEU A 112 -20.42 -27.11 -28.02
N TYR A 113 -19.25 -27.68 -27.76
CA TYR A 113 -18.71 -28.80 -28.54
C TYR A 113 -19.65 -30.00 -28.53
N LYS A 114 -20.08 -30.44 -27.34
CA LYS A 114 -21.05 -31.55 -27.24
C LYS A 114 -22.36 -31.27 -27.95
N ARG A 115 -22.90 -30.04 -27.85
CA ARG A 115 -24.14 -29.67 -28.55
C ARG A 115 -23.97 -29.68 -30.06
N ALA A 116 -22.81 -29.28 -30.58
CA ALA A 116 -22.52 -29.33 -32.00
C ALA A 116 -22.43 -30.78 -32.49
N GLU A 117 -21.76 -31.65 -31.74
CA GLU A 117 -21.66 -33.08 -32.05
C GLU A 117 -23.03 -33.78 -32.03
N ASP A 118 -23.84 -33.56 -30.98
CA ASP A 118 -25.20 -34.09 -30.89
C ASP A 118 -26.11 -33.58 -32.03
N SER A 119 -25.87 -32.36 -32.53
CA SER A 119 -26.63 -31.80 -33.65
C SER A 119 -26.21 -32.34 -35.02
N ILE A 120 -24.97 -32.84 -35.16
CA ILE A 120 -24.46 -33.44 -36.39
C ILE A 120 -24.99 -34.86 -36.53
N ASP A 121 -25.06 -35.63 -35.44
CA ASP A 121 -25.57 -37.01 -35.44
C ASP A 121 -27.10 -37.08 -35.68
N GLY A 122 -27.81 -35.97 -35.48
CA GLY A 122 -29.25 -35.84 -35.74
C GLY A 122 -29.66 -35.62 -37.21
N TYR A 123 -28.71 -35.43 -38.13
CA TYR A 123 -29.02 -35.35 -39.56
C TYR A 123 -29.07 -36.76 -40.18
N VAL A 124 -30.25 -37.38 -40.15
CA VAL A 124 -30.57 -38.47 -41.09
C VAL A 124 -30.50 -37.89 -42.50
N ILE A 125 -29.59 -38.39 -43.34
CA ILE A 125 -29.56 -38.05 -44.76
C ILE A 125 -30.89 -38.48 -45.35
N GLU A 126 -31.80 -37.53 -45.56
CA GLU A 126 -33.02 -37.72 -46.31
C GLU A 126 -32.59 -37.96 -47.77
N ARG A 127 -32.43 -39.24 -48.11
CA ARG A 127 -32.16 -39.66 -49.49
C ARG A 127 -33.40 -39.31 -50.29
N ILE A 128 -33.32 -38.22 -51.06
CA ILE A 128 -34.28 -37.91 -52.12
C ILE A 128 -34.29 -39.13 -53.05
N HIS A 129 -35.38 -39.90 -53.03
CA HIS A 129 -35.62 -40.92 -54.03
C HIS A 129 -35.97 -40.17 -55.31
N ASP A 130 -34.98 -40.01 -56.18
CA ASP A 130 -35.17 -39.49 -57.52
C ASP A 130 -35.81 -40.61 -58.34
N GLU A 131 -37.14 -40.71 -58.27
CA GLU A 131 -37.90 -41.46 -59.25
C GLU A 131 -38.08 -40.58 -60.49
N THR A 132 -37.33 -40.86 -61.54
CA THR A 132 -37.76 -40.60 -62.91
C THR A 132 -37.14 -41.62 -63.88
N PRO A 133 -37.76 -41.90 -65.03
CA PRO A 133 -39.12 -41.55 -65.49
C PRO A 133 -40.08 -42.74 -65.69
#